data_AF-A0A1E5WJC1-F1
#
_entry.id   AF-A0A1E5WJC1-F1
#
_cell.length_a   1.000
_cell.length_b   1.000
_cell.length_c   1.000
_cell.angle_alpha   90.00
_cell.angle_beta   90.00
_cell.angle_gamma   90.00
#
_symmetry.space_group_name_H-M   'P 1'
#
loop_
_entity.id
_entity.type
_entity.pdbx_description
1 polymer ?
#
loop_
_entity_poly.entity_id
_entity_poly.type
_entity_poly.pdbx_seq_one_letter_code
_entity_poly.pdbx_strand_id
1 'polypeptide(L)'
;MSNDAWEAMTKHARTCVPGNRVYAYSAPHGTIYVNSVFKLVRVELGGVECPLEQLNRDQTDYVQNLILEAYENRDSLEEADVAI
;
A
#
# COMPACT_ATOMS: atom_id res chain seq x y z
N MET A 1 27.45 -8.61 -14.83
CA MET A 1 27.06 -8.28 -13.44
C MET A 1 27.82 -9.22 -12.52
N SER A 2 28.58 -8.70 -11.55
CA SER A 2 29.31 -9.55 -10.59
C SER A 2 28.40 -9.91 -9.42
N ASN A 3 28.57 -11.12 -8.87
CA ASN A 3 27.79 -11.62 -7.73
C ASN A 3 27.87 -10.68 -6.51
N ASP A 4 29.02 -10.02 -6.32
CA ASP A 4 29.27 -9.10 -5.20
C ASP A 4 28.37 -7.85 -5.23
N ALA A 5 28.07 -7.32 -6.42
CA ALA A 5 27.20 -6.16 -6.56
C ALA A 5 25.74 -6.51 -6.22
N TRP A 6 25.32 -7.73 -6.56
CA TRP A 6 23.97 -8.23 -6.25
C TRP A 6 23.79 -8.48 -4.76
N GLU A 7 24.79 -9.09 -4.09
CA GLU A 7 24.77 -9.31 -2.65
C GLU A 7 24.74 -8.00 -1.85
N ALA A 8 25.57 -7.02 -2.24
CA ALA A 8 25.58 -5.70 -1.60
C ALA A 8 24.23 -4.98 -1.74
N MET A 9 23.64 -5.01 -2.94
CA MET A 9 22.33 -4.40 -3.21
C MET A 9 21.21 -5.11 -2.44
N THR A 10 21.24 -6.44 -2.38
CA THR A 10 20.26 -7.24 -1.62
C THR A 10 20.38 -6.98 -0.12
N LYS A 11 21.60 -6.89 0.41
CA LYS A 11 21.85 -6.58 1.83
C LYS A 11 21.32 -5.20 2.20
N HIS A 12 21.58 -4.19 1.35
CA HIS A 12 21.04 -2.85 1.56
C HIS A 12 19.51 -2.85 1.51
N ALA A 13 18.90 -3.43 0.47
CA ALA A 13 17.45 -3.49 0.32
C ALA A 13 16.74 -4.17 1.52
N ARG A 14 17.35 -5.21 2.11
CA ARG A 14 16.84 -5.88 3.32
C ARG A 14 16.86 -5.00 4.57
N THR A 15 17.80 -4.06 4.66
CA THR A 15 17.96 -3.14 5.79
C THR A 15 17.39 -1.75 5.52
N CYS A 16 16.97 -1.51 4.28
CA CYS A 16 16.41 -0.23 3.86
C CYS A 16 15.00 -0.13 4.44
N VAL A 17 14.79 0.88 5.28
CA VAL A 17 13.44 1.24 5.71
C VAL A 17 12.78 1.89 4.51
N PRO A 18 11.71 1.31 3.94
CA PRO A 18 10.95 1.98 2.89
C PRO A 18 10.57 3.36 3.40
N GLY A 19 10.75 4.40 2.58
CA GLY A 19 10.42 5.76 2.98
C GLY A 19 8.99 5.84 3.52
N ASN A 20 8.72 6.80 4.40
CA ASN A 20 7.41 6.97 5.05
C ASN A 20 6.30 7.49 4.11
N ARG A 21 6.47 7.28 2.80
CA ARG A 21 5.51 7.71 1.79
C ARG A 21 4.33 6.77 1.79
N VAL A 22 3.17 7.37 1.89
CA VAL A 22 1.88 6.72 1.78
C VAL A 22 1.25 7.22 0.48
N TYR A 23 0.56 6.32 -0.20
CA TYR A 23 -0.13 6.59 -1.45
C TYR A 23 -1.60 6.24 -1.28
N ALA A 24 -2.47 7.11 -1.77
CA ALA A 24 -3.90 6.91 -1.81
C ALA A 24 -4.32 6.35 -3.18
N TYR A 25 -5.23 5.39 -3.15
CA TYR A 25 -5.97 4.92 -4.32
C TYR A 25 -7.46 5.02 -4.03
N SER A 26 -8.17 5.86 -4.78
CA SER A 26 -9.61 6.05 -4.64
C SER A 26 -10.38 5.33 -5.73
N ALA A 27 -11.33 4.50 -5.29
CA ALA A 27 -12.33 3.84 -6.11
C ALA A 27 -13.73 4.34 -5.73
N PRO A 28 -14.78 4.09 -6.54
CA PRO A 28 -16.13 4.64 -6.32
C PRO A 28 -16.74 4.36 -4.93
N HIS A 29 -16.30 3.30 -4.24
CA HIS A 29 -16.86 2.88 -2.94
C HIS A 29 -15.83 2.78 -1.82
N GLY A 30 -14.58 3.15 -2.07
CA GLY A 30 -13.55 3.12 -1.03
C GLY A 30 -12.22 3.70 -1.47
N THR A 31 -11.46 4.17 -0.49
CA THR A 31 -10.09 4.66 -0.66
C THR A 31 -9.17 3.82 0.21
N ILE A 32 -8.09 3.30 -0.37
CA ILE A 32 -7.03 2.62 0.38
C ILE A 32 -5.78 3.49 0.44
N TYR A 33 -5.05 3.37 1.53
CA TYR A 33 -3.76 4.00 1.73
C TYR A 33 -2.71 2.92 1.88
N VAL A 34 -1.71 2.92 1.01
CA VAL A 34 -0.66 1.91 0.98
C VAL A 34 0.71 2.56 1.04
N ASN A 35 1.69 1.87 1.61
CA ASN A 35 3.08 2.34 1.55
C ASN A 35 3.73 2.00 0.20
N SER A 36 5.01 2.35 0.04
CA SER A 36 5.79 2.10 -1.18
C SER A 36 5.94 0.62 -1.58
N VAL A 37 5.56 -0.32 -0.70
CA VAL A 37 5.56 -1.77 -0.98
C VAL A 37 4.14 -2.36 -1.02
N PHE A 38 3.13 -1.50 -1.21
CA PHE A 38 1.71 -1.87 -1.30
C PHE A 38 1.16 -2.56 -0.05
N LYS A 39 1.79 -2.35 1.11
CA LYS A 39 1.21 -2.76 2.39
C LYS A 39 0.15 -1.75 2.79
N LEU A 40 -1.05 -2.26 3.12
CA LEU A 40 -2.17 -1.44 3.59
C LEU A 40 -1.83 -0.76 4.93
N VAL A 41 -2.08 0.55 4.98
CA VAL A 41 -1.87 1.42 6.14
C VAL A 41 -3.23 1.88 6.70
N ARG A 42 -4.14 2.30 5.83
CA ARG A 42 -5.48 2.79 6.18
C ARG A 42 -6.47 2.43 5.09
N VAL A 43 -7.75 2.30 5.44
CA VAL A 43 -8.84 2.16 4.48
C VAL A 43 -10.02 3.02 4.91
N GLU A 44 -10.64 3.66 3.93
CA GLU A 44 -11.89 4.39 4.07
C GLU A 44 -12.94 3.74 3.17
N LEU A 45 -14.04 3.27 3.76
CA LEU A 45 -15.17 2.69 3.02
C LEU A 45 -16.37 3.62 3.19
N GLY A 46 -16.98 4.04 2.08
CA GLY A 46 -18.09 5.00 2.12
C GLY A 46 -17.75 6.35 2.80
N GLY A 47 -16.47 6.76 2.76
CA GLY A 47 -15.99 7.98 3.39
C GLY A 47 -15.73 7.89 4.90
N VAL A 48 -15.77 6.69 5.48
CA VAL A 48 -15.46 6.46 6.90
C VAL A 48 -14.25 5.55 7.02
N GLU A 49 -13.27 6.00 7.82
CA GLU A 49 -12.11 5.17 8.16
C GLU A 49 -12.55 3.91 8.91
N CYS A 50 -12.13 2.76 8.41
CA CYS A 50 -12.46 1.46 8.98
C CYS A 50 -11.20 0.83 9.60
N PRO A 51 -11.22 0.46 10.91
CA PRO A 51 -10.13 -0.26 11.51
C PRO A 51 -9.89 -1.59 10.80
N LEU A 52 -8.64 -1.86 10.41
CA LEU A 52 -8.28 -3.05 9.62
C LEU A 52 -8.68 -4.37 10.31
N GLU A 53 -8.60 -4.40 11.64
CA GLU A 53 -8.94 -5.54 12.48
C GLU A 53 -10.45 -5.82 12.55
N GLN A 54 -11.29 -4.84 12.14
CA GLN A 54 -12.75 -4.90 12.21
C GLN A 54 -13.40 -5.14 10.85
N LEU A 55 -12.60 -5.28 9.78
CA LEU A 55 -13.13 -5.62 8.46
C LEU A 55 -13.76 -7.01 8.50
N ASN A 56 -15.00 -7.10 8.05
CA ASN A 56 -15.63 -8.40 7.82
C ASN A 56 -15.03 -9.07 6.57
N ARG A 57 -15.43 -10.31 6.29
CA ARG A 57 -14.88 -11.08 5.17
C ARG A 57 -15.08 -10.39 3.82
N ASP A 58 -16.29 -9.91 3.54
CA ASP A 58 -16.61 -9.28 2.26
C ASP A 58 -15.83 -7.96 2.07
N GLN A 59 -15.69 -7.18 3.14
CA GLN A 59 -14.86 -5.99 3.15
C GLN A 59 -13.37 -6.32 2.95
N THR A 60 -12.90 -7.39 3.56
CA THR A 60 -11.51 -7.85 3.42
C THR A 60 -11.20 -8.29 1.99
N ASP A 61 -12.12 -9.03 1.36
CA ASP A 61 -11.99 -9.45 -0.04
C ASP A 61 -12.06 -8.23 -0.98
N TYR A 62 -12.94 -7.26 -0.71
CA TYR A 62 -13.01 -6.00 -1.45
C TYR A 62 -11.71 -5.19 -1.36
N VAL A 63 -11.16 -5.01 -0.16
CA VAL A 63 -9.92 -4.27 0.06
C VAL A 63 -8.73 -4.95 -0.61
N GLN A 64 -8.67 -6.29 -0.61
CA GLN A 64 -7.64 -7.03 -1.35
C GLN A 64 -7.72 -6.76 -2.86
N ASN A 65 -8.93 -6.73 -3.43
CA ASN A 65 -9.10 -6.37 -4.84
C ASN A 65 -8.64 -4.92 -5.11
N LEU A 66 -8.97 -3.97 -4.23
CA LEU A 66 -8.49 -2.59 -4.36
C LEU A 66 -6.95 -2.49 -4.31
N ILE A 67 -6.28 -3.30 -3.50
CA ILE A 67 -4.81 -3.32 -3.45
C ILE A 67 -4.24 -3.83 -4.79
N LEU A 68 -4.85 -4.85 -5.39
CA LEU A 68 -4.45 -5.34 -6.71
C LEU A 68 -4.69 -4.28 -7.80
N GLU A 69 -5.85 -3.65 -7.80
CA GLU A 69 -6.18 -2.57 -8.74
C GLU A 69 -5.21 -1.38 -8.59
N ALA A 70 -4.90 -0.98 -7.36
CA ALA A 70 -3.92 0.06 -7.07
C ALA A 70 -2.51 -0.31 -7.59
N TYR A 71 -2.13 -1.58 -7.50
CA TYR A 71 -0.84 -2.06 -8.00
C TYR A 71 -0.78 -2.03 -9.53
N GLU A 72 -1.84 -2.47 -10.20
CA GLU A 72 -1.97 -2.42 -11.66
C GLU A 72 -2.04 -0.97 -12.18
N ASN A 73 -2.71 -0.09 -11.43
CA ASN A 73 -2.90 1.33 -11.76
C ASN A 73 -1.98 2.24 -10.92
N ARG A 74 -0.76 1.78 -10.63
CA ARG A 74 0.18 2.51 -9.75
C ARG A 74 0.50 3.94 -10.19
N ASP A 75 0.37 4.22 -11.49
CA ASP A 75 0.62 5.55 -12.06
C ASP A 75 -0.49 6.55 -11.72
N SER A 76 -1.65 6.06 -11.25
CA SER A 76 -2.80 6.84 -10.79
C SER A 76 -2.80 7.06 -9.27
N LEU A 77 -1.77 6.60 -8.56
CA LEU A 77 -1.64 6.80 -7.12
C LEU A 77 -1.29 8.23 -6.78
N GLU A 78 -1.93 8.77 -5.75
CA GLU A 78 -1.64 10.10 -5.22
C GLU A 78 -0.84 9.98 -3.92
N GLU A 79 0.28 10.71 -3.79
CA GLU A 79 1.02 10.77 -2.53
C GLU A 79 0.16 11.46 -1.47
N ALA A 80 0.02 10.82 -0.32
CA ALA A 80 -0.84 11.26 0.77
C ALA A 80 -0.02 11.52 2.03
N ASP A 81 -0.19 12.71 2.61
CA ASP A 81 0.33 13.06 3.93
C ASP A 81 -0.55 12.43 5.01
N VAL A 82 -0.43 11.11 5.17
CA VAL A 82 -1.08 10.39 6.27
C VAL A 82 -0.14 10.40 7.47
N ALA A 83 -0.60 10.93 8.60
CA ALA A 83 0.09 10.74 9.88
C ALA A 83 -0.04 9.24 10.25
N ILE A 84 1.07 8.50 10.11
CA ILE A 84 1.20 7.09 10.49
C ILE A 84 1.51 7.00 11.99
#